data_AF-A0A254UIB4-F1
#
_entry.id   AF-A0A254UIB4-F1
#
_cell.length_a   1.000
_cell.length_b   1.000
_cell.length_c   1.000
_cell.angle_alpha   90.00
_cell.angle_beta   90.00
_cell.angle_gamma   90.00
#
_symmetry.space_group_name_H-M   'P 1'
#
loop_
_entity.id
_entity.type
_entity.pdbx_description
1 polymer ?
#
loop_
_entity_poly.entity_id
_entity_poly.type
_entity_poly.pdbx_seq_one_letter_code
_entity_poly.pdbx_strand_id
1 'polypeptide(L)' 'MAAAYAFGISKTCAFMDGNKRTAFVTAVTFLRFNGYSFRPTPVEGVRAMKDLASGQVKEPDFAKWLSSGMNPI' A
#
# COMPACT_ATOMS: atom_id res chain seq x y z
N MET A 1 1.43 10.55 1.60
CA MET A 1 0.84 10.45 0.24
C MET A 1 0.73 9.03 -0.28
N ALA A 2 1.79 8.19 -0.26
CA ALA A 2 1.70 6.79 -0.70
C ALA A 2 0.56 5.99 -0.02
N ALA A 3 0.39 6.14 1.30
CA ALA A 3 -0.68 5.49 2.06
C ALA A 3 -2.09 5.96 1.66
N ALA A 4 -2.27 7.25 1.41
CA ALA A 4 -3.54 7.81 0.95
C ALA A 4 -3.99 7.21 -0.40
N TYR A 5 -3.05 7.02 -1.35
CA TYR A 5 -3.36 6.35 -2.62
C TYR A 5 -3.77 4.89 -2.42
N ALA A 6 -3.03 4.13 -1.60
CA ALA A 6 -3.41 2.75 -1.29
C ALA A 6 -4.76 2.66 -0.59
N PHE A 7 -5.03 3.53 0.38
CA PHE A 7 -6.27 3.54 1.14
C PHE A 7 -7.47 3.91 0.26
N GLY A 8 -7.37 4.99 -0.52
CA GLY A 8 -8.41 5.41 -1.46
C GLY A 8 -8.78 4.32 -2.45
N ILE A 9 -7.78 3.76 -3.15
CA ILE A 9 -8.00 2.71 -4.16
C ILE A 9 -8.52 1.41 -3.53
N SER A 10 -8.06 1.05 -2.33
CA SER A 10 -8.53 -0.15 -1.64
C SER A 10 -9.97 -0.04 -1.14
N LYS A 11 -10.45 1.18 -0.88
CA LYS A 11 -11.80 1.45 -0.38
C LYS A 11 -12.81 1.73 -1.49
N THR A 12 -12.37 2.21 -2.64
CA THR A 12 -13.22 2.31 -3.82
C THR A 12 -13.33 0.95 -4.51
N CYS A 13 -14.55 0.46 -4.75
CA CYS A 13 -14.79 -0.62 -5.72
C CYS A 13 -14.61 -0.09 -7.16
N ALA A 14 -13.43 0.45 -7.47
CA ALA A 14 -13.13 1.04 -8.77
C ALA A 14 -13.00 -0.02 -9.87
N PHE A 15 -12.65 -1.26 -9.51
CA PHE A 15 -12.53 -2.40 -10.42
C PHE A 15 -13.39 -3.58 -9.97
N MET A 16 -13.85 -4.40 -10.93
CA MET A 16 -14.61 -5.64 -10.67
C MET A 16 -13.81 -6.66 -9.82
N ASP A 17 -12.48 -6.72 -10.00
CA ASP A 17 -11.53 -7.44 -9.15
C ASP A 17 -10.16 -6.75 -9.22
N GLY A 18 -9.26 -6.99 -8.26
CA GLY A 18 -7.88 -6.53 -8.30
C GLY A 18 -7.56 -5.22 -7.57
N ASN A 19 -8.56 -4.55 -6.95
CA ASN A 19 -8.38 -3.28 -6.23
C ASN A 19 -7.18 -3.28 -5.26
N LYS A 20 -6.96 -4.40 -4.55
CA LYS A 20 -5.84 -4.58 -3.60
C LYS A 20 -4.47 -4.59 -4.28
N ARG A 21 -4.34 -5.22 -5.45
CA ARG A 21 -3.08 -5.25 -6.21
C ARG A 21 -2.78 -3.88 -6.79
N THR A 22 -3.79 -3.22 -7.37
CA THR A 22 -3.67 -1.87 -7.93
C THR A 22 -3.30 -0.85 -6.86
N ALA A 23 -3.93 -0.90 -5.69
CA ALA A 23 -3.61 -0.04 -4.56
C ALA A 23 -2.14 -0.21 -4.09
N PHE A 24 -1.67 -1.46 -3.98
CA PHE A 24 -0.29 -1.74 -3.59
C PHE A 24 0.72 -1.24 -4.63
N VAL A 25 0.50 -1.55 -5.90
CA VAL A 25 1.39 -1.12 -7.00
C VAL A 25 1.43 0.41 -7.08
N THR A 26 0.30 1.10 -6.89
CA THR A 26 0.25 2.57 -6.89
C THR A 26 1.09 3.15 -5.75
N ALA A 27 0.96 2.63 -4.53
CA ALA A 27 1.76 3.09 -3.38
C ALA A 27 3.26 2.86 -3.58
N VAL A 28 3.66 1.66 -4.06
CA VAL A 28 5.07 1.35 -4.32
C VAL A 28 5.64 2.19 -5.46
N THR A 29 4.83 2.45 -6.50
CA THR A 29 5.23 3.31 -7.62
C THR A 29 5.45 4.75 -7.16
N PHE A 30 4.57 5.28 -6.31
CA PHE A 30 4.75 6.60 -5.71
C PHE A 30 6.03 6.68 -4.89
N LEU A 31 6.33 5.68 -4.05
CA LEU A 31 7.58 5.63 -3.28
C LEU A 31 8.80 5.65 -4.20
N ARG A 32 8.78 4.86 -5.28
CA ARG A 32 9.86 4.84 -6.28
C ARG A 32 10.08 6.19 -6.95
N PHE A 33 9.01 6.89 -7.33
CA PHE A 33 9.13 8.24 -7.89
C PHE A 33 9.78 9.23 -6.92
N ASN A 34 9.69 8.97 -5.60
CA ASN A 34 10.30 9.79 -4.56
C ASN A 34 11.68 9.26 -4.11
N GLY A 35 12.30 8.34 -4.85
CA GLY A 35 13.64 7.83 -4.54
C GLY A 35 13.66 6.76 -3.44
N TYR A 36 12.53 6.11 -3.17
CA TYR A 36 12.44 5.05 -2.18
C TYR A 36 12.06 3.70 -2.80
N SER A 37 12.78 2.66 -2.42
CA SER A 37 12.43 1.27 -2.69
C SER A 37 11.63 0.69 -1.53
N PHE A 38 10.63 -0.14 -1.84
CA PHE A 38 9.84 -0.84 -0.84
C PHE A 38 9.52 -2.23 -1.37
N ARG A 39 10.02 -3.27 -0.68
CA ARG A 39 9.89 -4.68 -1.09
C ARG A 39 9.67 -5.57 0.14
N PRO A 40 8.44 -5.60 0.68
CA PRO A 40 8.08 -6.56 1.71
C PRO A 40 8.06 -7.97 1.11
N THR A 41 8.06 -9.00 1.96
CA THR A 41 7.79 -10.36 1.48
C THR A 41 6.38 -10.44 0.87
N PRO A 42 6.13 -11.36 -0.08
CA PRO A 42 4.79 -11.50 -0.68
C PRO A 42 3.69 -11.71 0.36
N VAL A 43 3.98 -12.46 1.42
CA VAL A 43 3.03 -12.74 2.52
C VAL A 43 2.69 -11.47 3.29
N GLU A 44 3.70 -10.68 3.66
CA GLU A 44 3.50 -9.42 4.38
C GLU A 44 2.73 -8.40 3.54
N GLY A 45 3.08 -8.25 2.25
CA GLY A 45 2.39 -7.34 1.34
C GLY A 45 0.91 -7.70 1.17
N VAL A 46 0.60 -8.99 0.97
CA VAL A 46 -0.78 -9.47 0.86
C VAL A 46 -1.55 -9.23 2.15
N ARG A 47 -0.95 -9.52 3.32
CA ARG A 47 -1.59 -9.31 4.63
C ARG A 47 -1.87 -7.83 4.88
N ALA A 48 -0.88 -6.96 4.70
CA ALA A 48 -1.02 -5.53 4.90
C ALA A 48 -2.15 -4.93 4.04
N MET A 49 -2.23 -5.34 2.77
CA MET A 49 -3.30 -4.89 1.86
C MET A 49 -4.67 -5.47 2.19
N LYS A 50 -4.74 -6.72 2.67
CA LYS A 50 -5.99 -7.34 3.13
C LYS A 50 -6.53 -6.61 4.36
N ASP A 51 -5.65 -6.30 5.31
CA ASP A 51 -6.01 -5.63 6.56
C ASP A 51 -6.38 -4.16 6.33
N LEU A 52 -5.72 -3.49 5.37
CA LEU A 52 -6.10 -2.15 4.93
C LEU A 52 -7.48 -2.13 4.26
N ALA A 53 -7.74 -3.07 3.35
CA ALA A 53 -9.03 -3.17 2.65
C ALA A 53 -10.18 -3.48 3.62
N SER A 54 -9.98 -4.42 4.55
CA SER A 54 -10.98 -4.75 5.59
C SER A 54 -11.18 -3.62 6.61
N GLY A 55 -10.25 -2.66 6.68
CA GLY A 55 -10.28 -1.57 7.66
C GLY A 55 -9.72 -1.96 9.03
N GLN A 56 -9.13 -3.15 9.18
CA GLN A 56 -8.41 -3.55 10.38
C GLN A 56 -7.14 -2.71 10.59
N VAL A 57 -6.49 -2.32 9.49
CA VAL A 57 -5.40 -1.33 9.50
C VAL A 57 -5.93 0.00 8.98
N LYS A 58 -5.72 1.06 9.74
CA LYS A 58 -6.06 2.42 9.32
C LYS A 58 -4.94 3.02 8.47
N GLU A 59 -5.28 4.02 7.66
CA GLU A 59 -4.32 4.73 6.81
C GLU A 59 -3.05 5.20 7.54
N PRO A 60 -3.11 5.79 8.77
CA PRO A 60 -1.91 6.23 9.47
C PRO A 60 -0.98 5.07 9.85
N ASP A 61 -1.53 3.91 10.21
CA ASP A 61 -0.75 2.73 10.58
C ASP A 61 -0.13 2.09 9.34
N PHE A 62 -0.85 2.10 8.22
CA PHE A 62 -0.30 1.69 6.92
C PHE A 62 0.83 2.63 6.46
N ALA A 63 0.70 3.94 6.68
CA ALA A 63 1.76 4.91 6.39
C ALA A 63 3.02 4.65 7.22
N LYS A 64 2.86 4.31 8.50
CA LYS A 64 3.99 3.89 9.36
C LYS A 64 4.65 2.62 8.83
N TRP A 65 3.87 1.61 8.45
CA TRP A 65 4.40 0.38 7.88
C TRP A 65 5.21 0.61 6.60
N LEU A 66 4.70 1.44 5.68
CA LEU A 66 5.46 1.85 4.49
C LEU A 66 6.76 2.58 4.86
N SER A 67 6.72 3.45 5.86
CA SER A 67 7.87 4.25 6.28
C SER A 67 8.94 3.42 6.96
N SER A 68 8.56 2.41 7.75
CA SER A 68 9.51 1.51 8.41
C SER A 68 10.19 0.54 7.44
N GLY A 69 9.57 0.20 6.31
CA GLY A 69 10.13 -0.76 5.35
C GLY A 69 10.71 -0.15 4.07
N MET A 70 10.61 1.18 3.89
CA MET A 70 11.17 1.84 2.70
C MET A 70 12.65 2.13 2.89
N ASN A 71 13.43 1.99 1.82
CA ASN A 71 14.85 2.30 1.80
C ASN A 71 15.15 3.30 0.69
N PRO A 72 16.09 4.26 0.87
CA PRO A 72 16.59 5.09 -0.22
C PRO A 72 17.09 4.20 -1.37
N ILE A 73 16.84 4.65 -2.60
CA ILE A 73 17.37 4.05 -3.83
C ILE A 73 18.78 4.58 -4.09
#